data_AF-A0A132NHX2-F1
#
_entry.id   AF-A0A132NHX2-F1
#
_cell.length_a   1.000
_cell.length_b   1.000
_cell.length_c   1.000
_cell.angle_alpha   90.00
_cell.angle_beta   90.00
_cell.angle_gamma   90.00
#
_symmetry.space_group_name_H-M   'P 1'
#
loop_
_entity.id
_entity.type
_entity.pdbx_description
1 polymer ?
#
loop_
_entity_poly.entity_id
_entity_poly.type
_entity_poly.pdbx_seq_one_letter_code
_entity_poly.pdbx_strand_id
1 'polypeptide(L)' 'MTSRLVLLSTTHRVPPGVLSWPAWEALRTAGRVLAGDPEHPQRRPVEAAGVTVEVLPAATPGERAAGL' A
#
# COMPACT_ATOMS: atom_id res chain seq x y z
N MET A 1 -7.31 -6.82 -22.42
CA MET A 1 -7.49 -6.58 -20.96
C MET A 1 -6.11 -6.33 -20.39
N THR A 2 -5.79 -5.10 -20.02
CA THR A 2 -4.45 -4.73 -19.55
C THR A 2 -4.43 -4.75 -18.02
N SER A 3 -3.73 -5.71 -17.42
CA SER A 3 -3.52 -5.74 -15.97
C SER A 3 -2.37 -4.80 -15.62
N ARG A 4 -2.54 -3.98 -14.57
CA ARG A 4 -1.54 -3.02 -14.08
C ARG A 4 -1.30 -3.23 -12.59
N LEU A 5 -0.03 -3.29 -12.20
CA LEU A 5 0.41 -3.24 -10.81
C LEU A 5 1.17 -1.93 -10.56
N VAL A 6 0.89 -1.27 -9.45
CA VAL A 6 1.60 -0.06 -9.00
C VAL A 6 2.23 -0.35 -7.65
N LEU A 7 3.53 -0.12 -7.53
CA LEU A 7 4.25 -0.16 -6.26
C LEU A 7 4.36 1.25 -5.71
N LEU A 8 3.74 1.50 -4.57
CA LEU A 8 3.83 2.76 -3.85
C LEU A 8 4.99 2.68 -2.84
N SER A 9 6.09 3.37 -3.12
CA SER A 9 7.15 3.55 -2.12
C SER A 9 6.87 4.76 -1.24
N THR A 10 7.08 4.62 0.06
CA THR A 10 6.97 5.72 1.02
C THR A 10 8.21 5.77 1.91
N THR A 11 8.43 6.91 2.56
CA THR A 11 9.57 7.12 3.45
C THR A 11 9.10 7.62 4.81
N HIS A 12 9.78 7.19 5.87
CA HIS A 12 9.52 7.65 7.24
C HIS A 12 9.93 9.11 7.48
N ARG A 13 10.61 9.75 6.51
CA ARG A 13 11.05 11.15 6.61
C ARG A 13 9.91 12.16 6.44
N VAL A 14 8.75 11.72 5.95
CA VAL A 14 7.60 12.56 5.68
C VAL A 14 6.41 12.03 6.50
N PRO A 15 5.57 12.90 7.08
CA PRO A 15 4.40 12.46 7.83
C PRO A 15 3.46 11.54 7.01
N PRO A 16 2.81 10.57 7.67
CA PRO A 16 1.75 9.79 7.04
C PRO A 16 0.63 10.68 6.45
N GLY A 17 0.06 10.26 5.31
CA GLY A 17 -0.95 11.03 4.57
C GLY A 17 -0.40 12.05 3.58
N VAL A 18 0.90 12.39 3.66
CA VAL A 18 1.55 13.23 2.65
C VAL A 18 2.08 12.33 1.53
N LEU A 19 1.27 12.18 0.49
CA LEU A 19 1.63 11.47 -0.74
C LEU A 19 1.59 12.43 -1.92
N SER A 20 2.36 12.11 -2.96
CA SER A 20 2.30 12.86 -4.22
C SER A 20 0.92 12.72 -4.86
N TRP A 21 0.56 13.67 -5.74
CA TRP A 21 -0.70 13.58 -6.48
C TRP A 21 -0.85 12.26 -7.27
N PRO A 22 0.15 11.80 -8.05
CA PRO A 22 0.03 10.52 -8.76
C PRO A 22 -0.14 9.31 -7.85
N ALA A 23 0.46 9.33 -6.65
CA ALA A 23 0.26 8.28 -5.65
C ALA A 23 -1.19 8.21 -5.18
N TRP A 24 -1.78 9.37 -4.86
CA TRP A 24 -3.19 9.47 -4.48
C TRP A 24 -4.13 9.07 -5.62
N GLU A 25 -3.82 9.44 -6.86
CA GLU A 25 -4.59 9.02 -8.03
C GLU A 25 -4.55 7.50 -8.23
N ALA A 26 -3.37 6.88 -8.12
CA ALA A 26 -3.21 5.43 -8.22
C ALA A 26 -4.03 4.71 -7.14
N LEU A 27 -4.02 5.19 -5.89
CA LEU A 27 -4.81 4.62 -4.80
C LEU A 27 -6.32 4.70 -5.05
N ARG A 28 -6.83 5.84 -5.53
CA ARG A 28 -8.27 6.03 -5.77
C ARG A 28 -8.80 5.29 -6.99
N THR A 29 -7.94 4.95 -7.95
CA THR A 29 -8.33 4.27 -9.19
C THR A 29 -8.01 2.78 -9.18
N ALA A 30 -7.27 2.30 -8.18
CA ALA A 30 -6.95 0.89 -8.03
C ALA A 30 -8.22 0.08 -7.71
N GLY A 31 -8.39 -1.04 -8.42
CA GLY A 31 -9.46 -2.00 -8.08
C GLY A 31 -9.22 -2.69 -6.73
N ARG A 32 -7.95 -2.83 -6.32
CA ARG A 32 -7.52 -3.38 -5.03
C ARG A 32 -6.28 -2.65 -4.54
N VAL A 33 -6.24 -2.34 -3.25
CA VAL A 33 -5.07 -1.77 -2.56
C VAL A 33 -4.62 -2.76 -1.51
N LEU A 34 -3.37 -3.21 -1.61
CA LEU A 34 -2.81 -4.23 -0.73
C LEU A 34 -1.72 -3.61 0.15
N ALA A 35 -1.74 -3.91 1.44
CA ALA A 35 -0.68 -3.57 2.38
C ALA A 35 -0.03 -4.85 2.92
N GLY A 36 1.30 -4.98 2.78
CA GLY A 36 2.04 -6.13 3.29
C GLY A 36 2.32 -6.10 4.79
N ASP A 37 2.08 -4.96 5.45
CA ASP A 37 2.23 -4.77 6.89
C ASP A 37 0.93 -4.18 7.46
N PRO A 38 0.25 -4.87 8.40
CA PRO A 38 -0.94 -4.34 9.08
C PRO A 38 -0.70 -3.00 9.77
N GLU A 39 0.52 -2.78 10.27
CA GLU A 39 0.86 -1.60 11.05
C GLU A 39 1.55 -0.52 10.20
N HIS A 40 1.48 -0.64 8.87
CA HIS A 40 2.08 0.33 7.97
C HIS A 40 1.54 1.76 8.24
N PRO A 41 2.39 2.77 8.47
CA PRO A 41 1.95 4.11 8.89
C PRO A 41 0.95 4.79 7.96
N GLN A 42 0.99 4.47 6.67
CA GLN A 42 0.09 5.03 5.65
C GLN A 42 -1.31 4.40 5.63
N ARG A 43 -1.55 3.28 6.32
CA ARG A 43 -2.86 2.61 6.29
C ARG A 43 -3.97 3.53 6.78
N ARG A 44 -3.81 4.10 7.98
CA ARG A 44 -4.83 4.95 8.61
C ARG A 44 -5.19 6.19 7.78
N PRO A 45 -4.23 6.99 7.27
CA PRO A 45 -4.56 8.12 6.40
C PRO A 45 -5.24 7.73 5.08
N VAL A 46 -4.83 6.62 4.47
CA VAL A 46 -5.41 6.13 3.21
C VAL A 46 -6.86 5.67 3.42
N GLU A 47 -7.12 4.92 4.49
CA GLU A 47 -8.47 4.53 4.90
C GLU A 47 -9.35 5.74 5.23
N ALA A 48 -8.80 6.72 5.96
CA ALA A 48 -9.51 7.97 6.27
C ALA A 48 -9.89 8.78 5.02
N ALA A 49 -9.16 8.61 3.91
CA ALA A 49 -9.48 9.20 2.61
C ALA A 49 -10.50 8.39 1.79
N GLY A 50 -11.07 7.32 2.37
CA GLY A 50 -12.09 6.49 1.74
C GLY A 50 -11.55 5.36 0.85
N VAL A 51 -10.24 5.10 0.85
CA VAL A 51 -9.64 3.99 0.10
C VAL A 51 -9.60 2.74 0.98
N THR A 52 -10.23 1.65 0.52
CA THR A 52 -10.19 0.37 1.25
C THR A 52 -8.84 -0.31 1.06
N VAL A 53 -8.18 -0.66 2.17
CA VAL A 53 -6.88 -1.33 2.17
C VAL A 53 -7.06 -2.78 2.65
N GLU A 54 -6.66 -3.73 1.81
CA GLU A 54 -6.58 -5.14 2.19
C GLU A 54 -5.19 -5.43 2.77
N VAL A 55 -5.14 -5.89 4.01
CA VAL A 55 -3.88 -6.31 4.63
C VAL A 55 -3.59 -7.74 4.21
N LEU A 56 -2.42 -7.95 3.61
CA LEU A 56 -1.93 -9.29 3.31
C LEU A 56 -1.37 -9.92 4.60
N PRO A 57 -1.51 -11.25 4.76
CA PRO A 57 -0.78 -11.96 5.80
C PRO A 57 0.70 -11.65 5.63
N ALA A 58 1.35 -11.20 6.71
CA ALA A 58 2.77 -10.91 6.69
C ALA A 58 3.51 -12.23 6.41
N ALA A 59 4.04 -12.39 5.20
CA ALA A 59 4.98 -13.46 4.90
C ALA A 59 6.11 -13.38 5.93
N THR A 60 6.44 -14.50 6.56
CA THR A 60 7.59 -14.59 7.45
C THR A 60 8.87 -14.26 6.68
N PRO A 61 9.95 -13.81 7.34
CA PRO A 61 11.23 -13.59 6.67
C PRO A 61 11.71 -14.82 5.86
N GLY A 62 11.38 -16.04 6.31
CA GLY A 62 11.69 -17.28 5.60
C GLY A 62 10.87 -17.47 4.32
N GLU A 63 9.59 -17.13 4.33
CA GLU A 63 8.72 -17.19 3.14
C GLU A 63 9.15 -16.15 2.09
N ARG A 64 9.51 -14.93 2.53
CA ARG A 64 10.03 -13.89 1.62
C ARG A 64 11.36 -14.27 0.99
N ALA A 65 12.25 -14.91 1.75
CA ALA A 65 13.52 -15.43 1.22
C ALA A 65 13.31 -16.58 0.22
N ALA A 66 12.21 -17.34 0.37
CA ALA A 66 11.81 -18.40 -0.53
C ALA A 66 10.96 -17.91 -1.74
N GLY A 67 10.57 -16.64 -1.77
CA GLY A 67 9.74 -16.06 -2.85
C GLY A 67 8.26 -16.44 -2.80
N LEU A 68 7.76 -16.79 -1.61
CA LEU A 68 6.36 -17.10 -1.29
C LEU A 68 5.66 -15.91 -0.63
#